data_AF-A0A0A1TWB9-F1
#
_entry.id   AF-A0A0A1TWB9-F1
#
_cell.length_a   1.000
_cell.length_b   1.000
_cell.length_c   1.000
_cell.angle_alpha   90.00
_cell.angle_beta   90.00
_cell.angle_gamma   90.00
#
_symmetry.space_group_name_H-M   'P 1'
#
loop_
_entity.id
_entity.type
_entity.pdbx_description
1 polymer ?
#
loop_
_entity_poly.entity_id
_entity_poly.type
_entity_poly.pdbx_seq_one_letter_code
_entity_poly.pdbx_strand_id
1 'polypeptide(L)'
;MAANFKRTPIPIRDAKERIQDFKEVVLGYSKSDSIEEASRCIDCKKPLCVPSCPAGINIPGFITEIKKENYTESLRIILENMPLTNICGRVCTRQCEDTCIKNRKGGSLEIMELKRSASTYCNEEDIDIKCAPDTGKKVAVIGSGPAGLSAAYFLRLKGHKVVVYEQKHK
;
A
#
# COMPACT_ATOMS: atom_id res chain seq x y z
N MET A 1 -3.90 29.23 -6.91
CA MET A 1 -4.78 28.05 -6.77
C MET A 1 -5.22 27.98 -5.31
N ALA A 2 -6.53 28.00 -5.04
CA ALA A 2 -7.02 27.81 -3.67
C ALA A 2 -6.62 26.39 -3.20
N ALA A 3 -6.05 26.27 -2.01
CA ALA A 3 -5.62 24.98 -1.50
C ALA A 3 -6.85 24.10 -1.21
N ASN A 4 -7.01 23.00 -1.96
CA ASN A 4 -8.07 22.03 -1.73
C ASN A 4 -7.73 21.17 -0.49
N PHE A 5 -8.44 21.43 0.62
CA PHE A 5 -8.30 20.70 1.88
C PHE A 5 -9.32 19.58 2.05
N LYS A 6 -10.38 19.52 1.22
CA LYS A 6 -11.34 18.42 1.27
C LYS A 6 -10.70 17.17 0.66
N ARG A 7 -10.81 16.03 1.33
CA ARG A 7 -10.37 14.72 0.80
C ARG A 7 -11.37 14.24 -0.25
N THR A 8 -10.89 13.53 -1.26
CA THR A 8 -11.80 12.86 -2.22
C THR A 8 -12.64 11.83 -1.46
N PRO A 9 -13.98 11.83 -1.59
CA PRO A 9 -14.82 10.88 -0.87
C PRO A 9 -14.55 9.44 -1.32
N ILE A 10 -14.42 8.52 -0.37
CA ILE A 10 -14.28 7.08 -0.67
C ILE A 10 -15.69 6.47 -0.73
N PRO A 11 -16.07 5.81 -1.84
CA PRO A 11 -17.38 5.20 -1.94
C PRO A 11 -17.49 4.01 -0.97
N ILE A 12 -18.65 3.93 -0.31
CA ILE A 12 -19.01 2.86 0.62
C ILE A 12 -20.37 2.28 0.23
N ARG A 13 -20.58 1.00 0.53
CA ARG A 13 -21.87 0.34 0.33
C ARG A 13 -22.96 0.95 1.22
N ASP A 14 -24.19 0.92 0.71
CA ASP A 14 -25.37 1.34 1.47
C ASP A 14 -25.50 0.54 2.77
N ALA A 15 -25.95 1.23 3.82
CA ALA A 15 -26.04 0.64 5.15
C ALA A 15 -27.05 -0.52 5.23
N LYS A 16 -28.17 -0.45 4.49
CA LYS A 16 -29.20 -1.51 4.48
C LYS A 16 -28.72 -2.75 3.74
N GLU A 17 -27.90 -2.57 2.71
CA GLU A 17 -27.32 -3.68 1.95
C GLU A 17 -26.18 -4.36 2.71
N ARG A 18 -25.25 -3.59 3.28
CA ARG A 18 -24.02 -4.15 3.89
C ARG A 18 -24.23 -4.89 5.21
N ILE A 19 -25.41 -4.77 5.83
CA ILE A 19 -25.77 -5.57 7.02
C ILE A 19 -26.29 -6.97 6.66
N GLN A 20 -26.53 -7.25 5.37
CA GLN A 20 -27.11 -8.52 4.91
C GLN A 20 -26.04 -9.53 4.46
N ASP A 21 -24.77 -9.13 4.38
CA ASP A 21 -23.68 -10.01 3.93
C ASP A 21 -22.32 -9.60 4.53
N PHE A 22 -21.27 -10.36 4.19
CA PHE A 22 -19.89 -10.12 4.64
C PHE A 22 -19.00 -9.54 3.52
N LYS A 23 -19.58 -8.99 2.44
CA LYS A 23 -18.79 -8.38 1.37
C LYS A 23 -18.20 -7.05 1.85
N GLU A 24 -17.07 -6.68 1.27
CA GLU A 24 -16.32 -5.48 1.65
C GLU A 24 -17.20 -4.21 1.63
N VAL A 25 -17.17 -3.44 2.73
CA VAL A 25 -17.99 -2.22 2.89
C VAL A 25 -17.43 -1.04 2.12
N VAL A 26 -16.10 -0.87 2.15
CA VAL A 26 -15.39 0.22 1.49
C VAL A 26 -15.05 -0.23 0.08
N LEU A 27 -15.67 0.39 -0.93
CA LEU A 27 -15.52 -0.02 -2.32
C LEU A 27 -14.15 0.42 -2.90
N GLY A 28 -13.55 1.44 -2.28
CA GLY A 28 -12.27 2.00 -2.68
C GLY A 28 -12.41 3.01 -3.82
N TYR A 29 -11.34 3.71 -4.13
CA TYR A 29 -11.38 4.72 -5.20
C TYR A 29 -11.58 4.12 -6.58
N SER A 30 -12.26 4.87 -7.46
CA SER A 30 -12.09 4.72 -8.90
C SER A 30 -10.69 5.17 -9.34
N LYS A 31 -10.24 4.83 -10.56
CA LYS A 31 -8.97 5.35 -11.10
C LYS A 31 -8.93 6.89 -11.06
N SER A 32 -10.01 7.54 -11.50
CA SER A 32 -10.12 9.00 -11.50
C SER A 32 -10.06 9.60 -10.10
N ASP A 33 -10.76 9.01 -9.13
CA ASP A 33 -10.74 9.49 -7.74
C ASP A 33 -9.34 9.36 -7.14
N SER A 34 -8.64 8.26 -7.44
CA SER A 34 -7.28 8.04 -6.95
C SER A 34 -6.29 9.04 -7.55
N ILE A 35 -6.44 9.42 -8.82
CA ILE A 35 -5.62 10.44 -9.48
C ILE A 35 -5.93 11.82 -8.90
N GLU A 36 -7.20 12.15 -8.67
CA GLU A 36 -7.63 13.40 -8.05
C GLU A 36 -7.02 13.55 -6.63
N GLU A 37 -7.17 12.51 -5.81
CA GLU A 37 -6.64 12.49 -4.45
C GLU A 37 -5.09 12.52 -4.46
N ALA A 38 -4.44 11.77 -5.35
CA ALA A 38 -2.98 11.81 -5.52
C ALA A 38 -2.50 13.21 -5.91
N SER A 39 -3.24 13.92 -6.77
CA SER A 39 -2.94 15.29 -7.23
C SER A 39 -2.93 16.33 -6.12
N ARG A 40 -3.56 16.04 -4.97
CA ARG A 40 -3.52 16.88 -3.77
C ARG A 40 -2.15 16.86 -3.08
N CYS A 41 -1.28 15.90 -3.40
CA CYS A 41 0.08 15.80 -2.88
C CYS A 41 0.98 16.91 -3.44
N ILE A 42 1.56 17.70 -2.55
CA ILE A 42 2.35 18.90 -2.89
C ILE A 42 3.85 18.63 -3.04
N ASP A 43 4.27 17.36 -3.09
CA ASP A 43 5.67 16.95 -3.24
C ASP A 43 6.61 17.67 -2.25
N CYS A 44 6.40 17.41 -0.96
CA CYS A 44 7.08 18.12 0.11
C CYS A 44 8.60 17.86 0.05
N LYS A 45 9.42 18.92 0.02
CA LYS A 45 10.90 18.81 0.12
C LYS A 45 11.36 17.98 1.34
N LYS A 46 10.62 18.04 2.45
CA LYS A 46 10.79 17.20 3.64
C LYS A 46 9.49 16.44 3.90
N PRO A 47 9.32 15.23 3.36
CA PRO A 47 8.06 14.50 3.45
C PRO A 47 7.94 13.80 4.81
N LEU A 48 7.32 14.48 5.79
CA LEU A 48 7.13 13.96 7.16
C LEU A 48 6.31 12.66 7.21
N CYS A 49 5.55 12.35 6.16
CA CYS A 49 4.79 11.11 6.02
C CYS A 49 5.69 9.86 5.86
N VAL A 50 6.91 10.01 5.35
CA VAL A 50 7.85 8.89 5.15
C VAL A 50 8.41 8.37 6.49
N PRO A 51 9.08 9.19 7.33
CA PRO A 51 9.64 8.71 8.59
C PRO A 51 8.59 8.29 9.62
N SER A 52 7.33 8.73 9.48
CA SER A 52 6.22 8.29 10.34
C SER A 52 5.60 6.97 9.89
N CYS A 53 5.90 6.49 8.69
CA CYS A 53 5.48 5.16 8.27
C CYS A 53 6.40 4.11 8.92
N PRO A 54 5.88 3.15 9.72
CA PRO A 54 6.72 2.11 10.32
C PRO A 54 7.46 1.24 9.30
N ALA A 55 6.90 1.11 8.09
CA ALA A 55 7.53 0.39 6.99
C ALA A 55 8.49 1.26 6.15
N GLY A 56 8.59 2.57 6.42
CA GLY A 56 9.51 3.46 5.71
C GLY A 56 9.27 3.59 4.20
N ILE A 57 8.02 3.41 3.74
CA ILE A 57 7.71 3.42 2.30
C ILE A 57 7.92 4.81 1.67
N ASN A 58 8.33 4.85 0.40
CA ASN A 58 8.47 6.10 -0.36
C ASN A 58 7.10 6.64 -0.81
N ILE A 59 6.42 7.34 0.11
CA ILE A 59 5.06 7.86 -0.11
C ILE A 59 4.97 8.85 -1.28
N PRO A 60 5.81 9.90 -1.37
CA PRO A 60 5.76 10.81 -2.51
C PRO A 60 6.02 10.11 -3.85
N GLY A 61 6.92 9.13 -3.86
CA GLY A 61 7.26 8.34 -5.05
C GLY A 61 6.05 7.59 -5.61
N PHE A 62 5.44 6.71 -4.81
CA PHE A 62 4.32 5.91 -5.32
C PHE A 62 3.10 6.78 -5.69
N ILE A 63 2.85 7.87 -4.94
CA ILE A 63 1.77 8.82 -5.25
C ILE A 63 2.03 9.53 -6.58
N THR A 64 3.28 9.87 -6.88
CA THR A 64 3.66 10.49 -8.15
C THR A 64 3.36 9.58 -9.34
N GLU A 65 3.55 8.27 -9.19
CA GLU A 65 3.21 7.31 -10.23
C GLU A 65 1.69 7.14 -10.38
N ILE A 66 0.91 7.21 -9.30
CA ILE A 66 -0.57 7.25 -9.41
C ILE A 66 -1.03 8.47 -10.21
N LYS A 67 -0.43 9.66 -10.00
CA LYS A 67 -0.76 10.86 -10.79
C LYS A 67 -0.56 10.67 -12.30
N LYS A 68 0.37 9.78 -12.68
CA LYS A 68 0.67 9.43 -14.07
C LYS A 68 -0.13 8.22 -14.57
N GLU A 69 -1.06 7.71 -13.77
CA GLU A 69 -1.78 6.45 -14.01
C GLU A 69 -0.86 5.21 -14.12
N ASN A 70 0.35 5.28 -13.57
CA ASN A 70 1.33 4.21 -13.59
C ASN A 70 1.24 3.36 -12.30
N TYR A 71 0.16 2.59 -12.16
CA TYR A 71 -0.09 1.79 -10.95
C TYR A 71 0.92 0.66 -10.76
N THR A 72 1.49 0.12 -11.84
CA THR A 72 2.52 -0.92 -11.79
C THR A 72 3.79 -0.41 -11.11
N GLU A 73 4.32 0.75 -11.54
CA GLU A 73 5.48 1.34 -10.89
C GLU A 73 5.15 1.84 -9.47
N SER A 74 3.94 2.36 -9.27
CA SER A 74 3.46 2.74 -7.93
C SER A 74 3.52 1.56 -6.97
N LEU A 75 3.00 0.40 -7.36
CA LEU A 75 3.03 -0.81 -6.55
C LEU A 75 4.47 -1.30 -6.37
N ARG A 76 5.31 -1.29 -7.41
CA ARG A 76 6.72 -1.67 -7.33
C ARG A 76 7.47 -0.88 -6.26
N ILE A 77 7.30 0.44 -6.22
CA ILE A 77 7.91 1.32 -5.20
C ILE A 77 7.47 0.94 -3.79
N ILE A 78 6.20 0.58 -3.60
CA ILE A 78 5.69 0.18 -2.28
C ILE A 78 6.28 -1.17 -1.85
N LEU A 79 6.37 -2.12 -2.79
CA LEU A 79 6.87 -3.49 -2.57
C LEU A 79 8.36 -3.54 -2.17
N GLU A 80 9.12 -2.47 -2.38
CA GLU A 80 10.50 -2.34 -1.90
C GLU A 80 10.60 -2.50 -0.36
N ASN A 81 9.56 -2.09 0.37
CA ASN A 81 9.59 -2.12 1.84
C ASN A 81 8.36 -2.82 2.47
N MET A 82 7.27 -3.00 1.73
CA MET A 82 6.03 -3.53 2.29
C MET A 82 5.36 -4.50 1.32
N PRO A 83 5.56 -5.82 1.45
CA PRO A 83 5.03 -6.81 0.51
C PRO A 83 3.52 -7.02 0.60
N LEU A 84 2.88 -6.64 1.71
CA LEU A 84 1.45 -6.84 1.95
C LEU A 84 0.65 -5.55 1.67
N THR A 85 0.93 -4.89 0.55
CA THR A 85 0.36 -3.59 0.17
C THR A 85 -1.16 -3.58 0.20
N ASN A 86 -1.80 -4.58 -0.40
CA ASN A 86 -3.26 -4.66 -0.52
C ASN A 86 -3.96 -4.74 0.86
N ILE A 87 -3.33 -5.40 1.83
CA ILE A 87 -3.79 -5.51 3.21
C ILE A 87 -3.58 -4.17 3.94
N CYS A 88 -2.37 -3.62 3.87
CA CYS A 88 -2.04 -2.34 4.50
C CYS A 88 -2.79 -1.16 3.89
N GLY A 89 -3.34 -1.29 2.68
CA GLY A 89 -4.28 -0.34 2.07
C GLY A 89 -5.69 -0.39 2.67
N ARG A 90 -5.97 -1.33 3.57
CA ARG A 90 -7.30 -1.52 4.19
C ARG A 90 -7.29 -1.36 5.71
N VAL A 91 -6.25 -1.87 6.38
CA VAL A 91 -6.23 -1.98 7.86
C VAL A 91 -5.18 -1.10 8.55
N CYS A 92 -4.38 -0.33 7.80
CA CYS A 92 -3.33 0.50 8.39
C CYS A 92 -3.92 1.60 9.29
N THR A 93 -3.20 1.92 10.37
CA THR A 93 -3.54 2.99 11.32
C THR A 93 -3.19 4.39 10.85
N ARG A 94 -2.63 4.53 9.64
CA ARG A 94 -2.46 5.80 8.91
C ARG A 94 -1.60 6.89 9.60
N GLN A 95 -0.58 6.52 10.38
CA GLN A 95 0.37 7.47 11.02
C GLN A 95 1.00 8.49 10.03
N CYS A 96 1.16 8.09 8.78
CA CYS A 96 1.64 8.96 7.71
C CYS A 96 0.65 10.07 7.32
N GLU A 97 -0.66 9.88 7.51
CA GLU A 97 -1.69 10.88 7.29
C GLU A 97 -1.72 11.90 8.43
N ASP A 98 -1.52 11.45 9.68
CA ASP A 98 -1.48 12.31 10.87
C ASP A 98 -0.36 13.36 10.78
N THR A 99 0.77 12.97 10.20
CA THR A 99 1.98 13.80 10.04
C THR A 99 2.04 14.54 8.70
N CYS A 100 1.08 14.31 7.80
CA CYS A 100 1.02 15.02 6.53
C CYS A 100 0.94 16.54 6.76
N ILE A 101 1.73 17.33 6.00
CA ILE A 101 1.77 18.79 6.17
C ILE A 101 0.39 19.43 5.99
N LYS A 102 -0.44 18.87 5.09
CA LYS A 102 -1.82 19.35 4.87
C LYS A 102 -2.77 19.02 6.04
N ASN A 103 -2.41 18.08 6.92
CA ASN A 103 -3.23 17.71 8.07
C ASN A 103 -3.41 18.87 9.06
N ARG A 104 -2.46 19.82 9.12
CA ARG A 104 -2.56 21.03 9.97
C ARG A 104 -3.82 21.86 9.71
N LYS A 105 -4.44 21.71 8.53
CA LYS A 105 -5.69 22.36 8.13
C LYS A 105 -6.82 21.35 7.90
N GLY A 106 -6.71 20.14 8.46
CA GLY A 106 -7.69 19.06 8.35
C GLY A 106 -7.76 18.38 6.99
N GLY A 107 -6.76 18.58 6.12
CA GLY A 107 -6.81 18.17 4.72
C GLY A 107 -5.66 17.30 4.26
N SER A 108 -5.19 16.35 5.10
CA SER A 108 -4.18 15.38 4.68
C SER A 108 -4.64 14.54 3.47
N LEU A 109 -3.70 13.77 2.93
CA LEU A 109 -3.99 12.81 1.88
C LEU A 109 -4.61 11.52 2.45
N GLU A 110 -5.42 10.83 1.66
CA GLU A 110 -5.86 9.44 1.89
C GLU A 110 -4.77 8.46 1.44
N ILE A 111 -3.62 8.48 2.10
CA ILE A 111 -2.44 7.66 1.74
C ILE A 111 -2.78 6.16 1.83
N MET A 112 -3.60 5.75 2.79
CA MET A 112 -4.05 4.36 2.91
C MET A 112 -4.83 3.91 1.68
N GLU A 113 -5.75 4.74 1.19
CA GLU A 113 -6.58 4.41 0.03
C GLU A 113 -5.80 4.51 -1.29
N LEU A 114 -4.86 5.47 -1.40
CA LEU A 114 -3.96 5.54 -2.55
C LEU A 114 -3.06 4.29 -2.64
N LYS A 115 -2.59 3.78 -1.50
CA LYS A 115 -1.87 2.51 -1.42
C LYS A 115 -2.75 1.33 -1.87
N ARG A 116 -4.02 1.29 -1.45
CA ARG A 116 -4.99 0.30 -1.94
C ARG A 116 -5.19 0.40 -3.46
N SER A 117 -5.27 1.62 -3.99
CA SER A 117 -5.45 1.89 -5.42
C SER A 117 -4.27 1.36 -6.24
N ALA A 118 -3.03 1.53 -5.75
CA ALA A 118 -1.83 0.96 -6.39
C ALA A 118 -1.93 -0.57 -6.56
N SER A 119 -2.38 -1.30 -5.54
CA SER A 119 -2.61 -2.74 -5.65
C SER A 119 -3.86 -3.11 -6.47
N THR A 120 -4.92 -2.30 -6.40
CA THR A 120 -6.20 -2.62 -7.05
C THR A 120 -6.14 -2.50 -8.57
N TYR A 121 -5.35 -1.54 -9.07
CA TYR A 121 -5.27 -1.21 -10.49
C TYR A 121 -4.02 -1.71 -11.20
N CYS A 122 -3.12 -2.35 -10.47
CA CYS A 122 -2.00 -3.06 -11.06
C CYS A 122 -2.43 -4.50 -11.41
N ASN A 123 -2.04 -4.98 -12.59
CA ASN A 123 -2.05 -6.41 -12.85
C ASN A 123 -0.78 -7.03 -12.23
N GLU A 124 -0.94 -7.99 -11.32
CA GLU A 124 0.19 -8.59 -10.60
C GLU A 124 1.20 -9.26 -11.54
N GLU A 125 0.75 -9.73 -12.71
CA GLU A 125 1.61 -10.30 -13.76
C GLU A 125 2.56 -9.27 -14.39
N ASP A 126 2.24 -7.97 -14.32
CA ASP A 126 3.08 -6.90 -14.84
C ASP A 126 4.21 -6.51 -13.87
N ILE A 127 4.19 -7.03 -12.63
CA ILE A 127 5.23 -6.73 -11.64
C ILE A 127 6.41 -7.69 -11.82
N ASP A 128 7.46 -7.17 -12.46
CA ASP A 128 8.75 -7.87 -12.56
C ASP A 128 9.53 -7.81 -11.23
N ILE A 129 9.41 -8.86 -10.42
CA ILE A 129 10.15 -9.03 -9.16
C ILE A 129 11.46 -9.78 -9.41
N LYS A 130 12.57 -9.05 -9.47
CA LYS A 130 13.92 -9.65 -9.62
C LYS A 130 14.48 -10.10 -8.28
N CYS A 131 14.75 -11.40 -8.17
CA CYS A 131 15.51 -11.97 -7.07
C CYS A 131 17.01 -11.89 -7.35
N ALA A 132 17.82 -11.70 -6.31
CA ALA A 132 19.26 -11.88 -6.37
C ALA A 132 19.63 -13.33 -6.74
N PRO A 133 20.86 -13.56 -7.25
CA PRO A 133 21.36 -14.90 -7.54
C PRO A 133 21.24 -15.86 -6.36
N ASP A 134 21.10 -17.16 -6.65
CA ASP A 134 20.98 -18.18 -5.62
C ASP A 134 22.23 -18.17 -4.71
N THR A 135 21.97 -18.15 -3.41
CA THR A 135 22.99 -18.13 -2.36
C THR A 135 23.38 -19.54 -1.89
N GLY A 136 22.65 -20.59 -2.30
CA GLY A 136 22.74 -21.96 -1.81
C GLY A 136 22.16 -22.18 -0.40
N LYS A 137 21.74 -21.11 0.29
CA LYS A 137 21.24 -21.17 1.66
C LYS A 137 19.75 -21.52 1.70
N LYS A 138 19.36 -22.35 2.67
CA LYS A 138 17.97 -22.76 2.92
C LYS A 138 17.47 -22.12 4.22
N VAL A 139 16.26 -21.58 4.20
CA VAL A 139 15.62 -20.96 5.37
C VAL A 139 14.22 -21.55 5.57
N ALA A 140 13.91 -21.93 6.81
CA ALA A 140 12.56 -22.31 7.22
C ALA A 140 11.91 -21.14 7.95
N VAL A 141 10.69 -20.78 7.57
CA VAL A 141 9.85 -19.80 8.26
C VAL A 141 8.69 -20.54 8.91
N ILE A 142 8.51 -20.39 10.22
CA ILE A 142 7.41 -21.01 10.97
C ILE A 142 6.30 -19.97 11.18
N GLY A 143 5.13 -20.22 10.62
CA GLY A 143 3.95 -19.36 10.62
C GLY A 143 3.78 -18.59 9.30
N SER A 144 2.58 -18.65 8.72
CA SER A 144 2.21 -17.94 7.47
C SER A 144 1.47 -16.62 7.70
N GLY A 145 1.57 -16.05 8.90
CA GLY A 145 1.05 -14.71 9.20
C GLY A 145 1.85 -13.58 8.51
N PRO A 146 1.46 -12.31 8.70
CA PRO A 146 2.09 -11.16 8.05
C PRO A 146 3.61 -11.09 8.23
N ALA A 147 4.10 -11.39 9.44
CA ALA A 147 5.54 -11.42 9.73
C ALA A 147 6.26 -12.52 8.93
N GLY A 148 5.72 -13.73 8.92
CA GLY A 148 6.33 -14.87 8.22
C GLY A 148 6.35 -14.69 6.70
N LEU A 149 5.24 -14.25 6.11
CA LEU A 149 5.18 -13.98 4.67
C LEU A 149 6.10 -12.82 4.27
N SER A 150 6.19 -11.77 5.09
CA SER A 150 7.11 -10.65 4.82
C SER A 150 8.57 -11.11 4.90
N ALA A 151 8.93 -11.90 5.91
CA ALA A 151 10.26 -12.48 6.03
C ALA A 151 10.60 -13.38 4.83
N ALA A 152 9.66 -14.25 4.43
CA ALA A 152 9.84 -15.14 3.29
C ALA A 152 10.03 -14.37 1.98
N TYR A 153 9.24 -13.32 1.75
CA TYR A 153 9.36 -12.44 0.59
C TYR A 153 10.77 -11.83 0.50
N PHE A 154 11.23 -11.15 1.55
CA PHE A 154 12.54 -10.49 1.52
C PHE A 154 13.71 -11.46 1.48
N LEU A 155 13.62 -12.62 2.15
CA LEU A 155 14.65 -13.67 2.06
C LEU A 155 14.73 -14.25 0.64
N ARG A 156 13.58 -14.42 -0.02
CA ARG A 156 13.55 -14.90 -1.41
C ARG A 156 14.15 -13.89 -2.38
N LEU A 157 13.87 -12.59 -2.20
CA LEU A 157 14.50 -11.50 -2.95
C LEU A 157 16.03 -11.50 -2.80
N LYS A 158 16.56 -11.90 -1.64
CA LYS A 158 18.00 -12.02 -1.38
C LYS A 158 18.63 -13.30 -1.93
N GLY A 159 17.88 -14.12 -2.67
CA GLY A 159 18.41 -15.34 -3.30
C GLY A 159 18.48 -16.56 -2.38
N HIS A 160 17.74 -16.56 -1.26
CA HIS A 160 17.64 -17.73 -0.39
C HIS A 160 16.49 -18.65 -0.83
N LYS A 161 16.65 -19.96 -0.64
CA LYS A 161 15.57 -20.93 -0.78
C LYS A 161 14.75 -20.99 0.50
N VAL A 162 13.53 -20.46 0.46
CA VAL A 162 12.66 -20.34 1.64
C VAL A 162 11.53 -21.38 1.58
N VAL A 163 11.24 -22.01 2.72
CA VAL A 163 10.05 -22.86 2.92
C VAL A 163 9.26 -22.32 4.10
N VAL A 164 7.96 -22.10 3.92
CA VAL A 164 7.03 -21.65 4.97
C VAL A 164 6.27 -22.86 5.50
N TYR A 165 6.25 -23.03 6.82
CA TYR A 165 5.49 -24.06 7.52
C TYR A 165 4.37 -23.42 8.31
N GLU A 166 3.15 -23.91 8.17
CA GLU A 166 1.97 -23.43 8.88
C GLU A 166 1.21 -24.62 9.48
N GLN A 167 0.63 -24.43 10.67
CA GLN A 167 -0.12 -25.47 11.37
C GLN A 167 -1.55 -25.62 10.85
N LYS A 168 -2.22 -24.50 10.52
CA LYS A 168 -3.60 -24.52 10.04
C LYS A 168 -3.72 -25.24 8.69
N HIS A 169 -4.84 -25.94 8.49
CA HIS A 169 -5.16 -26.79 7.32
C HIS A 169 -4.41 -28.14 7.24
N LYS A 170 -3.94 -28.65 8.38
CA LYS A 170 -4.00 -30.09 8.65
C LYS A 170 -5.40 -30.48 9.12
#